data_AF-A0A9P0Q5S3-F1
#
_entry.id   AF-A0A9P0Q5S3-F1
#
_cell.length_a   1.000
_cell.length_b   1.000
_cell.length_c   1.000
_cell.angle_alpha   90.00
_cell.angle_beta   90.00
_cell.angle_gamma   90.00
#
_symmetry.space_group_name_H-M   'P 1'
#
loop_
_entity.id
_entity.type
_entity.pdbx_description
1 polymer ?
#
loop_
_entity_poly.entity_id
_entity_poly.type
_entity_poly.pdbx_seq_one_letter_code
_entity_poly.pdbx_strand_id
1 'polypeptide(L)' 'MYAFVQWVDCIGNEAVSDLDPITVYNGYRVCHTHFTEEDNYGNNRLRMDAVPSLNLPDQQISNTTDEILV' A
#
# COMPACT_ATOMS: atom_id res chain seq x y z
N MET A 1 -0.75 -6.04 13.31
CA MET A 1 -0.31 -4.64 13.08
C MET A 1 0.53 -4.48 11.81
N TYR A 2 0.60 -5.50 10.92
CA TYR A 2 1.45 -5.48 9.73
C TYR A 2 0.81 -4.82 8.50
N ALA A 3 -0.52 -4.94 8.34
CA ALA A 3 -1.22 -4.42 7.18
C ALA A 3 -1.09 -2.90 7.01
N PHE A 4 -1.10 -2.11 8.10
CA PHE A 4 -0.98 -0.65 8.00
C PHE A 4 0.33 -0.21 7.32
N VAL A 5 1.47 -0.77 7.75
CA VAL A 5 2.78 -0.45 7.16
C VAL A 5 2.80 -0.85 5.69
N GLN A 6 2.33 -2.06 5.38
CA GLN A 6 2.26 -2.54 3.99
C GLN A 6 1.39 -1.66 3.10
N TRP A 7 0.27 -1.15 3.63
CA TRP A 7 -0.59 -0.22 2.90
C TRP A 7 0.13 1.10 2.62
N VAL A 8 0.83 1.68 3.60
CA VAL A 8 1.58 2.93 3.42
C VAL A 8 2.71 2.74 2.41
N ASP A 9 3.41 1.61 2.46
CA ASP A 9 4.51 1.31 1.54
C ASP A 9 4.00 1.11 0.09
N CYS A 10 2.92 0.35 -0.10
CA CYS A 10 2.48 -0.02 -1.45
C CYS A 10 1.68 1.07 -2.17
N ILE A 11 1.03 1.99 -1.45
CA ILE A 11 0.39 3.16 -2.09
C ILE A 11 1.41 4.16 -2.65
N GLY A 12 2.68 4.09 -2.21
CA GLY A 12 3.76 4.91 -2.75
C GLY A 12 3.55 6.42 -2.65
N ASN A 13 2.78 6.89 -1.66
CA ASN A 13 2.48 8.31 -1.49
C ASN A 13 3.38 8.91 -0.40
N GLU A 14 4.46 9.58 -0.81
CA GLU A 14 5.44 10.22 0.09
C GLU A 14 4.80 11.22 1.05
N ALA A 15 3.72 11.90 0.64
CA ALA A 15 3.02 12.83 1.51
C ALA A 15 2.29 12.14 2.68
N VAL A 16 2.08 10.82 2.60
CA VAL A 16 1.43 10.02 3.64
C VAL A 16 2.47 9.34 4.53
N SER A 17 3.63 8.96 3.99
CA SER A 17 4.69 8.27 4.75
C SER A 17 5.27 9.12 5.88
N ASP A 18 5.29 10.44 5.72
CA ASP A 18 5.86 11.38 6.71
C ASP A 18 4.86 11.83 7.78
N LEU A 19 3.59 11.43 7.68
CA LEU A 19 2.54 11.83 8.62
C LEU A 19 2.48 10.92 9.85
N ASP A 20 1.97 11.49 10.95
CA ASP A 20 1.67 10.73 12.16
C ASP A 20 0.70 9.56 11.85
N PRO A 21 0.98 8.32 12.30
CA PRO A 21 0.16 7.15 11.96
C PRO A 21 -1.31 7.25 12.37
N ILE A 22 -1.63 7.96 13.46
CA ILE A 22 -3.02 8.15 13.89
C ILE A 22 -3.75 9.09 12.92
N THR A 23 -3.05 10.12 12.43
CA THR A 23 -3.56 11.03 11.39
C THR A 23 -3.86 10.26 10.10
N VAL A 24 -2.93 9.41 9.65
CA VAL A 24 -3.12 8.57 8.46
C VAL A 24 -4.31 7.63 8.63
N TYR A 25 -4.34 6.87 9.73
CA TYR A 25 -5.39 5.89 10.02
C TYR A 25 -6.79 6.53 10.04
N ASN A 26 -6.92 7.70 10.66
CA ASN A 26 -8.23 8.36 10.78
C ASN A 26 -8.67 9.06 9.49
N GLY A 27 -7.73 9.68 8.76
CA GLY A 27 -8.03 10.59 7.64
C GLY A 27 -8.01 9.97 6.23
N TYR A 28 -7.28 8.87 6.03
CA TYR A 28 -7.03 8.33 4.70
C TYR A 28 -7.76 7.01 4.46
N ARG A 29 -8.21 6.80 3.22
CA ARG A 29 -8.91 5.58 2.80
C ARG A 29 -8.36 5.13 1.45
N VAL A 30 -8.29 3.81 1.27
CA VAL A 30 -7.96 3.19 -0.02
C VAL A 30 -9.25 2.67 -0.64
N CYS A 31 -9.45 2.95 -1.92
CA CYS A 31 -10.65 2.53 -2.64
C CYS A 31 -10.67 1.01 -2.88
N HIS A 32 -11.87 0.42 -2.95
CA HIS A 32 -12.06 -1.01 -3.20
C HIS A 32 -11.41 -1.51 -4.50
N THR A 33 -11.23 -0.63 -5.47
CA THR A 33 -10.58 -0.91 -6.78
C THR A 33 -9.12 -1.34 -6.67
N HIS A 34 -8.51 -1.19 -5.49
CA HIS A 34 -7.14 -1.62 -5.23
C HIS A 34 -7.04 -3.02 -4.58
N PHE A 35 -8.18 -3.68 -4.35
CA PHE A 35 -8.27 -5.00 -3.73
C PHE A 35 -8.93 -6.00 -4.68
N THR A 36 -8.57 -7.26 -4.54
CA THR A 36 -9.21 -8.37 -5.27
C THR A 36 -10.49 -8.82 -4.54
N GLU A 37 -11.31 -9.66 -5.18
CA GLU A 37 -12.47 -10.26 -4.51
C GLU A 37 -12.06 -11.20 -3.36
N GLU A 38 -10.89 -11.84 -3.45
CA GLU A 38 -10.36 -12.75 -2.43
C GLU A 38 -9.94 -12.03 -1.14
N ASP A 39 -9.67 -10.73 -1.23
CA ASP A 39 -9.35 -9.85 -0.09
C ASP A 39 -10.59 -9.52 0.76
N ASN A 40 -11.79 -9.95 0.34
CA ASN A 40 -13.06 -9.68 1.01
C ASN A 40 -13.64 -10.95 1.67
N TYR A 41 -14.40 -10.79 2.75
CA TYR A 41 -15.20 -11.89 3.33
C TYR A 41 -16.50 -12.20 2.56
N GLY A 42 -16.70 -11.63 1.36
CA GLY A 42 -17.94 -11.73 0.60
C GLY A 42 -19.09 -10.87 1.13
N ASN A 43 -18.83 -9.96 2.08
CA ASN A 43 -19.82 -9.09 2.72
C ASN A 43 -19.42 -7.61 2.69
N ASN A 44 -18.68 -7.20 1.66
CA ASN A 44 -18.13 -5.84 1.50
C ASN A 44 -17.18 -5.42 2.65
N ARG A 45 -16.64 -6.40 3.40
CA ARG A 45 -15.62 -6.17 4.42
C ARG A 45 -14.30 -6.79 4.00
N LEU A 46 -13.26 -5.98 3.97
CA LEU A 46 -11.90 -6.47 3.77
C LEU A 46 -11.47 -7.37 4.92
N ARG A 47 -10.67 -8.37 4.60
CA ARG A 47 -9.98 -9.18 5.58
C ARG A 47 -8.99 -8.34 6.38
N MET A 48 -8.69 -8.78 7.61
CA MET A 48 -7.76 -8.05 8.48
C MET A 48 -6.32 -8.05 7.94
N ASP A 49 -6.00 -9.02 7.08
CA ASP A 49 -4.72 -9.22 6.42
C ASP A 49 -4.71 -8.76 4.95
N ALA A 50 -5.82 -8.19 4.43
CA ALA A 50 -5.88 -7.70 3.06
C ALA A 50 -4.90 -6.54 2.85
N VAL A 51 -4.16 -6.58 1.74
CA VAL A 51 -3.21 -5.53 1.34
C VAL A 51 -3.56 -5.11 -0.10
N PRO A 52 -3.64 -3.81 -0.42
CA PRO A 52 -3.96 -3.39 -1.77
C PRO A 52 -2.84 -3.83 -2.71
N SER A 53 -3.23 -4.35 -3.86
CA SER A 53 -2.34 -4.98 -4.84
C SER A 53 -2.69 -4.65 -6.29
N LEU A 54 -3.88 -4.08 -6.54
CA LEU A 54 -4.34 -3.71 -7.87
C LEU A 54 -4.20 -2.20 -8.10
N ASN A 55 -3.91 -1.80 -9.34
CA ASN A 55 -3.90 -0.40 -9.77
C ASN A 55 -3.05 0.51 -8.88
N LEU A 56 -1.97 -0.02 -8.31
CA LEU A 56 -1.01 0.74 -7.53
C LEU A 56 -0.11 1.56 -8.47
N PRO A 57 0.45 2.69 -8.00
CA PRO A 57 1.48 3.38 -8.76
C PRO A 57 2.65 2.41 -9.00
N ASP A 58 3.29 2.52 -10.15
CA ASP A 58 4.52 1.78 -10.42
C ASP A 58 5.49 2.10 -9.28
N GLN A 59 5.90 1.06 -8.52
CA GLN A 59 6.99 1.23 -7.57
C GLN A 59 8.15 1.78 -8.38
N GLN A 60 8.57 3.01 -8.07
CA GLN A 60 9.83 3.52 -8.60
C GLN A 60 10.91 2.63 -8.02
N ILE A 61 11.20 1.53 -8.71
CA ILE A 61 12.40 0.76 -8.50
C ILE A 61 13.48 1.74 -8.92
N SER A 62 14.04 2.45 -7.95
CA SER A 62 15.34 3.07 -8.12
C SER A 62 16.28 1.90 -8.39
N ASN A 63 16.43 1.56 -9.67
CA ASN A 63 17.47 0.69 -10.15
C ASN A 63 18.78 1.43 -9.89
N THR A 64 19.24 1.45 -8.64
CA THR A 64 20.67 1.46 -8.34
C THR A 64 21.14 0.06 -8.70
N THR A 65 21.13 -0.24 -10.00
CA THR A 65 22.12 -1.15 -10.55
C THR A 65 23.40 -0.33 -10.48
N ASP A 66 24.08 -0.41 -9.34
CA ASP A 66 25.51 -0.10 -9.29
C ASP A 66 26.11 -0.81 -10.50
N GLU A 67 26.63 -0.01 -11.42
CA GLU A 67 27.27 -0.48 -12.63
C GLU A 67 28.31 -1.55 -12.27
N ILE A 68 28.12 -2.74 -12.83
CA ILE A 68 29.11 -3.79 -12.84
C ILE A 68 30.35 -3.28 -13.59
N LEU A 69 31.50 -3.30 -12.90
CA LEU A 69 32.87 -3.45 -13.41
C LEU A 69 33.18 -2.89 -14.83
N VAL A 70 33.96 -1.79 -14.86
CA VAL A 70 35.14 -1.64 -15.74
C VAL A 70 36.29 -1.06 -14.93
#